data_AF-A0A845F9R9-F1
#
_entry.id   AF-A0A845F9R9-F1
#
_cell.length_a   1.000
_cell.length_b   1.000
_cell.length_c   1.000
_cell.angle_alpha   90.00
_cell.angle_beta   90.00
_cell.angle_gamma   90.00
#
_symmetry.space_group_name_H-M   'P 1'
#
loop_
_entity.id
_entity.type
_entity.pdbx_description
1 polymer ?
#
loop_
_entity_poly.entity_id
_entity_poly.type
_entity_poly.pdbx_seq_one_letter_code
_entity_poly.pdbx_strand_id
1 'polypeptide(L)'
;MNKDKELLDRISMREKDAFDQLTQKYTFYLHRLISRSIHNPREAETLLTEIFKSIWKTPQHYSREKHVSVGITKACLQLIADTVGNSHEGQKRSPIN
;
A
#
# COMPACT_ATOMS: atom_id res chain seq x y z
N MET A 1 -1.68 23.31 -1.38
CA MET A 1 -1.56 22.43 -2.57
C MET A 1 -1.31 21.00 -2.11
N ASN A 2 -2.14 20.04 -2.53
CA ASN A 2 -1.96 18.61 -2.20
C ASN A 2 -0.89 18.02 -3.14
N LYS A 3 0.39 18.21 -2.83
CA LYS A 3 1.52 17.69 -3.64
C LYS A 3 1.38 16.18 -3.93
N ASP A 4 0.81 15.42 -2.99
CA ASP A 4 0.61 13.97 -3.18
C ASP A 4 -0.41 13.63 -4.27
N LYS A 5 -1.45 14.45 -4.46
CA LYS A 5 -2.44 14.23 -5.53
C LYS A 5 -1.87 14.54 -6.89
N GLU A 6 -1.04 15.59 -6.98
CA GLU A 6 -0.30 15.92 -8.20
C GLU A 6 0.70 14.82 -8.57
N LEU A 7 1.40 14.25 -7.58
CA LEU A 7 2.27 13.09 -7.81
C LEU A 7 1.48 11.89 -8.34
N LEU A 8 0.30 11.58 -7.79
CA LEU A 8 -0.54 10.49 -8.29
C LEU A 8 -1.06 10.72 -9.72
N ASP A 9 -1.38 11.96 -10.07
CA ASP A 9 -1.81 12.33 -11.42
C ASP A 9 -0.66 12.10 -12.42
N ARG A 10 0.54 12.57 -12.09
CA ARG A 10 1.77 12.33 -12.88
C ARG A 10 2.12 10.83 -12.97
N ILE A 11 1.96 10.07 -11.88
CA ILE A 11 2.13 8.60 -11.90
C ILE A 11 1.11 7.94 -12.85
N SER A 12 -0.12 8.47 -12.92
CA SER A 12 -1.14 8.00 -13.86
C SER A 12 -0.73 8.24 -15.32
N MET A 13 0.04 9.31 -15.57
CA MET A 13 0.70 9.60 -16.85
C MET A 13 1.99 8.80 -17.09
N ARG A 14 2.29 7.80 -16.25
CA ARG A 14 3.52 6.98 -16.30
C ARG A 14 4.81 7.76 -16.07
N GLU A 15 4.75 8.89 -15.37
CA GLU A 15 5.95 9.60 -14.95
C GLU A 15 6.69 8.85 -13.84
N LYS A 16 7.88 8.33 -14.18
CA LYS A 16 8.73 7.62 -13.23
C LYS A 16 9.29 8.53 -12.13
N ASP A 17 9.56 9.79 -12.45
CA ASP A 17 10.04 10.79 -11.50
C ASP A 17 9.03 11.02 -10.36
N ALA A 18 7.75 11.17 -10.70
CA ALA A 18 6.69 11.34 -9.71
C ALA A 18 6.52 10.09 -8.82
N PHE A 19 6.69 8.91 -9.41
CA PHE A 19 6.70 7.66 -8.66
C PHE A 19 7.87 7.58 -7.68
N ASP A 20 9.08 7.94 -8.11
CA ASP A 20 10.27 7.93 -7.27
C ASP A 20 10.17 8.91 -6.09
N GLN A 21 9.64 10.12 -6.34
CA GLN A 21 9.37 11.09 -5.28
C GLN A 21 8.36 10.55 -4.26
N LEU A 22 7.31 9.87 -4.74
CA LEU A 22 6.29 9.30 -3.87
C LEU A 22 6.83 8.10 -3.08
N THR A 23 7.59 7.21 -3.72
CA THR A 23 8.22 6.07 -3.03
C THR A 23 9.20 6.57 -1.98
N GLN A 24 10.09 7.50 -2.28
CA GLN A 24 11.03 8.06 -1.29
C GLN A 24 10.29 8.66 -0.09
N LYS A 25 9.22 9.40 -0.33
CA LYS A 25 8.42 10.03 0.74
C LYS A 25 7.75 9.01 1.66
N TYR A 26 7.18 7.96 1.10
CA TYR A 26 6.38 6.98 1.87
C TYR A 26 7.17 5.74 2.31
N THR A 27 8.37 5.47 1.75
CA THR A 27 9.18 4.29 2.06
C THR A 27 9.45 4.16 3.55
N PHE A 28 9.99 5.19 4.19
CA PHE A 28 10.32 5.13 5.62
C PHE A 28 9.07 4.93 6.50
N TYR A 29 7.99 5.64 6.17
CA TYR A 29 6.73 5.54 6.91
C TYR A 29 6.09 4.15 6.78
N LEU A 30 5.99 3.63 5.56
CA LEU A 30 5.40 2.32 5.30
C LEU A 30 6.27 1.19 5.84
N HIS A 31 7.58 1.24 5.66
CA HIS A 31 8.49 0.27 6.23
C HIS A 31 8.35 0.19 7.75
N ARG A 32 8.30 1.34 8.44
CA ARG A 32 8.08 1.38 9.89
C ARG A 32 6.73 0.81 10.31
N LEU A 33 5.68 1.05 9.52
CA LEU A 33 4.34 0.52 9.78
C LEU A 33 4.30 -1.01 9.62
N ILE A 34 4.89 -1.52 8.55
CA ILE A 34 4.94 -2.95 8.24
C ILE A 34 5.80 -3.70 9.27
N SER A 35 7.02 -3.20 9.58
CA SER A 35 7.90 -3.82 10.58
C SER A 35 7.31 -3.87 11.99
N ARG A 36 6.29 -3.07 12.30
CA ARG A 36 5.56 -3.17 13.58
C ARG A 36 4.62 -4.36 13.66
N SER A 37 4.19 -4.89 12.52
CA SER A 37 3.21 -5.98 12.44
C SER A 37 3.84 -7.28 11.92
N ILE A 38 4.85 -7.16 11.05
CA ILE A 38 5.52 -8.27 10.40
C ILE A 38 6.97 -8.31 10.89
N HIS A 39 7.29 -9.34 11.68
CA HIS A 39 8.63 -9.51 12.24
C HIS A 39 9.62 -10.11 11.23
N ASN A 40 9.11 -10.74 10.16
CA ASN A 40 9.94 -11.30 9.12
C ASN A 40 10.37 -10.20 8.12
N PRO A 41 11.67 -9.87 8.03
CA PRO A 41 12.15 -8.77 7.20
C PRO A 41 11.88 -8.99 5.70
N ARG A 42 11.91 -10.25 5.24
CA ARG A 42 11.64 -10.60 3.83
C ARG A 42 10.20 -10.34 3.44
N GLU A 43 9.26 -10.71 4.32
CA GLU A 43 7.84 -10.44 4.10
C GLU A 43 7.54 -8.94 4.21
N ALA A 44 8.18 -8.24 5.14
CA ALA A 44 8.02 -6.80 5.28
C ALA A 44 8.45 -6.05 4.00
N GLU A 45 9.60 -6.43 3.42
CA GLU A 45 10.08 -5.85 2.16
C GLU A 45 9.19 -6.23 0.96
N THR A 46 8.67 -7.46 0.95
CA THR A 46 7.71 -7.92 -0.08
C THR A 46 6.43 -7.10 -0.03
N LEU A 47 5.85 -6.89 1.16
CA LEU A 47 4.63 -6.09 1.33
C LEU A 47 4.84 -4.63 0.95
N LEU A 48 5.98 -4.06 1.32
CA LEU A 48 6.34 -2.71 0.93
C LEU A 48 6.39 -2.58 -0.60
N THR A 49 7.02 -3.55 -1.26
CA THR A 49 7.12 -3.61 -2.72
C THR A 49 5.75 -3.76 -3.38
N GLU A 50 4.87 -4.61 -2.85
CA GLU A 50 3.52 -4.81 -3.38
C GLU A 50 2.66 -3.55 -3.26
N ILE A 51 2.77 -2.78 -2.17
CA ILE A 51 2.09 -1.49 -2.03
C ILE A 51 2.51 -0.55 -3.17
N PHE A 52 3.82 -0.39 -3.38
CA PHE A 52 4.31 0.52 -4.41
C PHE A 52 3.94 0.05 -5.83
N LYS A 53 3.97 -1.25 -6.11
CA LYS A 53 3.46 -1.80 -7.37
C LYS A 53 1.97 -1.53 -7.55
N SER A 54 1.17 -1.65 -6.50
CA SER A 54 -0.27 -1.35 -6.54
C SER A 54 -0.52 0.13 -6.85
N ILE A 55 0.26 1.03 -6.24
CA ILE A 55 0.22 2.47 -6.54
C ILE A 55 0.59 2.74 -8.01
N TRP A 56 1.61 2.07 -8.55
CA TRP A 56 1.99 2.21 -9.96
C TRP A 56 0.96 1.64 -10.94
N LYS A 57 0.28 0.54 -10.57
CA LYS A 57 -0.75 -0.09 -11.40
C LYS A 57 -2.05 0.69 -11.39
N THR A 58 -2.47 1.19 -10.22
CA THR A 58 -3.79 1.80 -9.99
C THR A 58 -3.73 3.09 -9.17
N PRO A 59 -2.96 4.12 -9.61
CA PRO A 59 -2.78 5.37 -8.87
C PRO A 59 -4.10 6.11 -8.59
N GLN A 60 -5.05 6.03 -9.52
CA GLN A 60 -6.37 6.64 -9.40
C GLN A 60 -7.17 6.15 -8.17
N HIS A 61 -6.93 4.91 -7.70
CA HIS A 61 -7.59 4.37 -6.52
C HIS A 61 -7.23 5.17 -5.26
N TYR A 62 -5.98 5.64 -5.18
CA TYR A 62 -5.45 6.40 -4.05
C TYR A 62 -5.83 7.89 -4.10
N SER A 63 -6.13 8.42 -5.29
CA SER A 63 -6.61 9.80 -5.48
C SER A 63 -8.06 10.02 -5.06
N ARG A 64 -8.85 8.95 -4.89
CA ARG A 64 -10.26 9.01 -4.44
C ARG A 64 -10.41 9.52 -3.01
N GLU A 65 -9.41 9.29 -2.17
CA GLU A 65 -9.43 9.74 -0.78
C GLU A 65 -9.16 11.26 -0.65
N LYS A 66 -9.63 11.85 0.45
CA LYS A 66 -9.38 13.27 0.76
C LYS A 66 -7.88 13.57 0.85
N HIS A 67 -7.12 12.63 1.41
CA HIS A 67 -5.67 12.67 1.50
C HIS A 67 -5.06 11.36 1.00
N VAL A 68 -4.05 11.47 0.12
CA VAL A 68 -3.34 10.32 -0.44
C VAL A 68 -2.68 9.47 0.65
N SER A 69 -2.15 10.12 1.69
CA SER A 69 -1.60 9.44 2.87
C SER A 69 -2.61 8.47 3.50
N VAL A 70 -3.88 8.85 3.61
CA VAL A 70 -4.92 7.98 4.17
C VAL A 70 -5.17 6.77 3.27
N GLY A 71 -5.26 6.96 1.95
CA GLY A 71 -5.43 5.87 1.00
C GLY A 71 -4.27 4.88 1.03
N ILE A 72 -3.03 5.39 1.05
CA ILE A 72 -1.82 4.56 1.12
C ILE A 72 -1.76 3.81 2.46
N THR A 73 -2.01 4.49 3.59
CA THR A 73 -2.01 3.83 4.91
C THR A 73 -3.08 2.75 5.01
N LYS A 74 -4.30 3.00 4.51
CA LYS A 74 -5.37 2.00 4.48
C LYS A 74 -4.98 0.78 3.66
N ALA A 75 -4.44 0.98 2.45
CA ALA A 75 -3.98 -0.13 1.60
C ALA A 75 -2.86 -0.93 2.28
N CYS A 76 -1.93 -0.25 2.95
CA CYS A 76 -0.86 -0.89 3.72
C CYS A 76 -1.40 -1.74 4.86
N LEU A 77 -2.30 -1.18 5.68
CA LEU A 77 -2.95 -1.91 6.77
C LEU A 77 -3.78 -3.09 6.26
N GLN A 78 -4.45 -2.94 5.11
CA GLN A 78 -5.22 -4.02 4.50
C GLN A 78 -4.31 -5.18 4.05
N LEU A 79 -3.15 -4.88 3.45
CA LEU A 79 -2.18 -5.90 3.04
C LEU A 79 -1.53 -6.60 4.23
N ILE A 80 -1.21 -5.84 5.29
CA ILE A 80 -0.74 -6.42 6.56
C ILE A 80 -1.83 -7.33 7.14
N ALA A 81 -3.07 -6.87 7.18
CA ALA A 81 -4.20 -7.65 7.69
C ALA A 81 -4.47 -8.89 6.84
N ASP A 82 -4.28 -8.84 5.53
CA ASP A 82 -4.38 -10.01 4.64
C ASP A 82 -3.25 -11.01 4.91
N THR A 83 -2.03 -10.53 5.15
CA THR A 83 -0.88 -11.38 5.47
C THR A 83 -1.02 -12.06 6.85
N VAL A 84 -1.40 -11.28 7.86
CA VAL A 84 -1.64 -11.77 9.23
C VAL A 84 -2.92 -12.62 9.30
N GLY A 85 -3.95 -12.24 8.54
CA GLY A 85 -5.25 -12.91 8.46
C GLY A 85 -5.23 -14.19 7.64
N ASN A 86 -4.42 -14.30 6.59
CA ASN A 86 -4.19 -15.57 5.86
C ASN A 86 -3.46 -16.61 6.71
N SER A 87 -2.81 -16.20 7.80
CA SER A 87 -2.33 -17.15 8.82
C SER A 87 -3.48 -17.78 9.63
N HIS A 88 -4.72 -17.30 9.46
CA HIS A 88 -5.93 -17.74 10.18
C HIS A 88 -7.15 -18.05 9.27
N GLU A 89 -7.06 -17.94 7.94
CA GLU A 89 -8.15 -18.34 7.01
C GLU A 89 -7.99 -19.81 6.56
N GLY A 90 -7.66 -20.66 7.52
CA GLY A 90 -7.81 -22.10 7.46
C GLY A 90 -9.04 -22.60 8.23
N GLN A 91 -10.09 -21.79 8.44
CA GLN A 91 -11.38 -22.33 8.91
C GLN A 91 -12.56 -21.39 8.67
N LYS A 92 -13.53 -21.91 7.89
CA LYS A 92 -14.95 -21.53 7.85
C LYS A 92 -15.33 -20.27 7.05
N ARG A 93 -15.38 -20.44 5.72
CA ARG A 93 -16.57 -20.02 4.97
C ARG A 93 -17.08 -21.15 4.08
N SER A 94 -17.97 -21.94 4.65
CA SER A 94 -19.05 -22.57 3.88
C SER A 94 -20.35 -22.35 4.65
N PRO A 95 -21.16 -21.36 4.26
CA PRO A 95 -22.56 -21.33 4.67
C PRO A 95 -23.33 -22.40 3.88
N ILE A 96 -23.92 -23.32 4.64
CA ILE A 96 -25.19 -24.03 4.43
C ILE A 96 -25.84 -23.81 3.04
N ASN A 97 -25.88 -24.88 2.24
CA ASN A 97 -27.06 -25.36 1.50
C ASN A 97 -26.84 -26.84 1.13
#